data_AF-A0A959F177-F1
#
_entry.id   AF-A0A959F177-F1
#
_cell.length_a   1.000
_cell.length_b   1.000
_cell.length_c   1.000
_cell.angle_alpha   90.00
_cell.angle_beta   90.00
_cell.angle_gamma   90.00
#
_symmetry.space_group_name_H-M   'P 1'
#
loop_
_entity.id
_entity.type
_entity.pdbx_description
1 polymer ?
#
loop_
_entity_poly.entity_id
_entity_poly.type
_entity_poly.pdbx_seq_one_letter_code
_entity_poly.pdbx_strand_id
1 'polypeptide(L)' 'QIELGSHTDSRGRSSYNLRLSQQRADAAVNYIVSRGISRSRISARGYGET' A
#
# COMPACT_ATOMS: atom_id res chain seq x y z
N GLN A 1 10.21 -7.97 10.29
CA GLN A 1 8.89 -7.70 9.68
C GLN A 1 9.04 -6.40 8.89
N ILE A 2 8.59 -6.33 7.64
CA ILE A 2 8.76 -5.14 6.77
C ILE A 2 7.37 -4.55 6.51
N GLU A 3 7.22 -3.23 6.61
CA GLU A 3 6.00 -2.54 6.21
C GLU A 3 6.21 -1.81 4.89
N LEU A 4 5.23 -1.93 3.99
CA LEU A 4 5.12 -1.19 2.75
C LEU A 4 3.96 -0.20 2.90
N GLY A 5 4.34 1.04 3.22
CA GLY A 5 3.43 2.17 3.31
C GLY A 5 3.20 2.83 1.95
N SER A 6 1.97 3.27 1.68
CA SER A 6 1.65 4.12 0.53
C SER A 6 0.86 5.35 0.97
N HIS A 7 1.22 6.50 0.41
CA HIS A 7 0.53 7.78 0.61
C HIS A 7 0.01 8.30 -0.73
N THR A 8 -1.02 9.14 -0.66
CA THR A 8 -1.60 9.88 -1.78
C THR A 8 -1.44 11.38 -1.54
N ASP A 9 -1.60 12.18 -2.59
CA ASP A 9 -1.75 13.62 -2.41
C ASP A 9 -3.13 13.95 -1.80
N SER A 10 -3.39 15.23 -1.53
CA SER A 10 -4.65 15.71 -0.93
C SER A 10 -5.77 15.95 -1.94
N ARG A 11 -5.62 15.48 -3.19
CA ARG A 11 -6.62 15.71 -4.23
C ARG A 11 -7.69 14.63 -4.13
N GLY A 12 -8.93 15.06 -3.93
CA GLY A 12 -10.08 14.17 -3.85
C GLY A 12 -10.58 13.97 -2.42
N ARG A 13 -11.45 12.98 -2.22
CA ARG A 13 -12.02 12.69 -0.89
C ARG A 13 -11.04 11.86 -0.08
N SER A 14 -10.92 12.15 1.21
CA SER A 14 -10.05 11.39 2.12
C SER A 14 -10.30 9.87 2.07
N SER A 15 -11.57 9.44 1.99
CA SER A 15 -11.94 8.02 1.86
C SER A 15 -11.47 7.39 0.54
N TYR A 16 -11.46 8.18 -0.54
CA TYR A 16 -10.92 7.75 -1.82
C TYR A 16 -9.39 7.61 -1.74
N ASN A 17 -8.71 8.58 -1.14
CA ASN A 17 -7.27 8.60 -0.92
C ASN A 17 -6.80 7.43 -0.05
N LEU A 18 -7.53 7.12 1.01
CA LEU A 18 -7.27 5.95 1.85
C LEU A 18 -7.42 4.63 1.07
N ARG A 19 -8.48 4.50 0.26
CA ARG A 19 -8.67 3.30 -0.57
C ARG A 19 -7.60 3.18 -1.66
N LEU A 20 -7.26 4.29 -2.31
CA LEU A 20 -6.26 4.34 -3.38
C LEU A 20 -4.86 3.99 -2.87
N SER A 21 -4.45 4.57 -1.74
CA SER A 21 -3.17 4.23 -1.11
C SER A 21 -3.11 2.76 -0.69
N GLN A 22 -4.18 2.20 -0.10
CA GLN A 22 -4.20 0.78 0.25
C GLN A 22 -4.06 -0.11 -0.99
N GLN A 23 -4.80 0.18 -2.06
CA GLN A 23 -4.71 -0.56 -3.32
C GLN A 23 -3.31 -0.50 -3.93
N ARG A 24 -2.64 0.65 -3.85
CA ARG A 24 -1.25 0.81 -4.30
C ARG A 24 -0.27 0.00 -3.45
N ALA A 25 -0.44 0.01 -2.13
CA ALA A 25 0.39 -0.78 -1.23
C ALA A 25 0.23 -2.29 -1.51
N ASP A 26 -1.01 -2.77 -1.67
CA ASP A 26 -1.30 -4.16 -1.99
C ASP A 26 -0.71 -4.58 -3.35
N ALA A 27 -0.82 -3.73 -4.37
CA ALA A 27 -0.24 -3.98 -5.69
C ALA A 27 1.30 -4.10 -5.63
N ALA A 28 1.96 -3.23 -4.87
CA ALA A 28 3.41 -3.29 -4.68
C ALA A 28 3.84 -4.57 -3.92
N VAL A 29 3.10 -4.95 -2.87
CA VAL A 29 3.34 -6.22 -2.17
C VAL A 29 3.14 -7.41 -3.10
N ASN A 30 2.08 -7.43 -3.90
CA ASN A 30 1.84 -8.51 -4.87
C ASN A 30 2.98 -8.63 -5.88
N TYR A 31 3.52 -7.52 -6.37
CA TYR A 31 4.69 -7.52 -7.25
C TYR A 31 5.92 -8.10 -6.54
N ILE A 32 6.20 -7.68 -5.31
CA ILE A 32 7.34 -8.19 -4.53
C ILE A 32 7.19 -9.69 -4.24
N VAL A 33 5.97 -10.14 -3.93
CA VAL A 33 5.66 -11.57 -3.73
C VAL A 33 5.87 -12.37 -5.01
N SER A 34 5.48 -11.83 -6.17
CA SER A 34 5.75 -12.45 -7.47
C SER A 34 7.23 -12.59 -7.82
N ARG A 35 8.12 -11.84 -7.13
CA ARG A 35 9.57 -11.95 -7.25
C ARG A 35 10.19 -12.99 -6.30
N GLY A 36 9.37 -13.74 -5.55
CA GLY A 36 9.81 -14.85 -4.70
C GLY A 36 10.00 -14.49 -3.23
N ILE A 37 9.61 -13.29 -2.80
CA ILE A 37 9.64 -12.92 -1.38
C ILE A 37 8.34 -13.36 -0.71
N SER A 38 8.45 -14.05 0.44
CA SER A 38 7.27 -14.49 1.19
C SER A 38 6.41 -13.31 1.65
N ARG A 39 5.10 -13.39 1.37
CA ARG A 39 4.09 -12.41 1.81
C ARG A 39 4.08 -12.22 3.33
N SER A 40 4.40 -13.25 4.11
CA SER A 40 4.46 -13.15 5.57
C SER A 40 5.50 -12.17 6.11
N ARG A 41 6.47 -11.78 5.28
CA ARG A 41 7.52 -10.82 5.65
C ARG A 41 7.10 -9.37 5.46
N ILE A 42 6.00 -9.11 4.73
CA ILE A 42 5.60 -7.78 4.26
C ILE A 42 4.17 -7.47 4.69
N SER A 43 3.97 -6.33 5.34
CA SER A 43 2.66 -5.75 5.66
C SER A 43 2.36 -4.58 4.72
N ALA A 44 1.21 -4.55 4.07
CA ALA A 44 0.79 -3.45 3.20
C ALA A 44 -0.11 -2.48 3.96
N ARG A 45 0.20 -1.17 3.94
CA ARG A 45 -0.61 -0.15 4.61
C ARG A 45 -0.80 1.09 3.75
N GLY A 46 -2.05 1.45 3.51
CA GLY A 46 -2.44 2.73 2.93
C GLY A 46 -2.64 3.77 4.02
N TYR A 47 -1.96 4.90 3.89
CA TYR A 47 -2.06 6.05 4.81
C TYR A 47 -2.92 7.19 4.25
N GLY A 48 -3.36 7.09 3.00
CA GLY A 48 -4.07 8.17 2.33
C GLY A 48 -3.20 9.42 2.24
N GLU A 49 -3.81 10.58 2.48
CA GLU A 49 -3.16 11.90 2.42
C GLU A 49 -2.48 12.33 3.74
N THR A 50 -2.37 11.42 4.70
CA THR A 50 -1.89 11.67 6.06
C THR A 50 -0.40 11.38 6.24
#